data_AF-V5H8I4-F1
#
_entry.id   AF-V5H8I4-F1
#
_cell.length_a   1.000
_cell.length_b   1.000
_cell.length_c   1.000
_cell.angle_alpha   90.00
_cell.angle_beta   90.00
_cell.angle_gamma   90.00
#
_symmetry.space_group_name_H-M   'P 1'
#
loop_
_entity.id
_entity.type
_entity.pdbx_description
1 polymer ?
#
loop_
_entity_poly.entity_id
_entity_poly.type
_entity_poly.pdbx_seq_one_letter_code
_entity_poly.pdbx_strand_id
1 'polypeptide(L)'
;PKRRRNTRHRKETGDRNKTSKRKRDSSEQKSVTVRSTNDPGTPDIPTSCPFHNFSVLEVAELRGSLLGWYDQHQRQLPWRDIAKADGDPNQKAYAVWVSEIMLQQTRVTTVIEYYKRWMKKWPTVEDLARASIEEVLQVWAGLGYYQRARRLHEGAR
;
A
#
# COMPACT_ATOMS: atom_id res chain seq x y z
N PRO A 1 -62.73 -11.10 -32.82
CA PRO A 1 -61.52 -11.97 -32.86
C PRO A 1 -60.35 -11.36 -32.06
N LYS A 2 -59.85 -12.12 -31.05
CA LYS A 2 -58.67 -11.84 -30.17
C LYS A 2 -58.85 -10.63 -29.22
N ARG A 3 -59.37 -10.71 -27.97
CA ARG A 3 -59.14 -11.55 -26.77
C ARG A 3 -57.73 -11.45 -26.16
N ARG A 4 -57.73 -11.08 -24.85
CA ARG A 4 -56.73 -11.29 -23.75
C ARG A 4 -55.63 -10.22 -23.63
N ARG A 5 -55.21 -9.77 -22.43
CA ARG A 5 -55.46 -10.17 -21.03
C ARG A 5 -55.01 -9.00 -20.12
N ASN A 6 -55.82 -8.70 -19.11
CA ASN A 6 -55.40 -8.02 -17.89
C ASN A 6 -54.40 -8.90 -17.13
N THR A 7 -53.29 -8.33 -16.65
CA THR A 7 -52.44 -8.96 -15.63
C THR A 7 -52.13 -7.95 -14.54
N ARG A 8 -52.78 -8.18 -13.40
CA ARG A 8 -52.48 -7.64 -12.06
C ARG A 8 -51.05 -8.06 -11.69
N HIS A 9 -50.19 -7.11 -11.33
CA HIS A 9 -49.01 -7.42 -10.52
C HIS A 9 -49.30 -7.16 -9.05
N ARG A 10 -49.47 -8.29 -8.37
CA ARG A 10 -49.64 -8.54 -6.95
C ARG A 10 -48.40 -8.04 -6.18
N LYS A 11 -48.65 -7.20 -5.18
CA LYS A 11 -47.74 -6.96 -4.05
C LYS A 11 -47.48 -8.31 -3.38
N GLU A 12 -46.23 -8.75 -3.35
CA GLU A 12 -45.77 -9.77 -2.42
C GLU A 12 -44.82 -9.12 -1.42
N THR A 13 -45.35 -8.94 -0.22
CA THR A 13 -44.62 -8.70 1.03
C THR A 13 -43.78 -9.94 1.32
N GLY A 14 -42.46 -9.83 1.12
CA GLY A 14 -41.50 -10.83 1.56
C GLY A 14 -41.19 -10.66 3.03
N ASP A 15 -41.93 -11.35 3.88
CA ASP A 15 -41.58 -11.60 5.27
C ASP A 15 -40.90 -12.97 5.36
N ARG A 16 -39.62 -12.99 5.73
CA ARG A 16 -38.92 -14.17 6.28
C ARG A 16 -37.51 -13.81 6.76
N ASN A 17 -37.45 -13.28 7.98
CA ASN A 17 -36.29 -13.41 8.85
C ASN A 17 -35.98 -14.90 9.11
N LYS A 18 -34.75 -15.34 8.81
CA LYS A 18 -34.16 -16.54 9.44
C LYS A 18 -32.64 -16.38 9.54
N THR A 19 -32.23 -15.77 10.64
CA THR A 19 -30.85 -15.70 11.11
C THR A 19 -30.43 -17.08 11.62
N SER A 20 -29.73 -17.85 10.80
CA SER A 20 -29.09 -19.11 11.23
C SER A 20 -27.74 -18.81 11.89
N LYS A 21 -27.82 -18.68 13.21
CA LYS A 21 -26.72 -18.68 14.18
C LYS A 21 -25.96 -20.02 14.05
N ARG A 22 -24.80 -20.06 13.39
CA ARG A 22 -23.89 -21.21 13.45
C ARG A 22 -22.87 -21.00 14.56
N LYS A 23 -23.11 -21.70 15.69
CA LYS A 23 -22.14 -22.00 16.74
C LYS A 23 -20.86 -22.53 16.08
N ARG A 24 -19.72 -21.86 16.30
CA ARG A 24 -18.40 -22.47 16.16
C ARG A 24 -18.11 -23.16 17.48
N ASP A 25 -18.19 -24.49 17.46
CA ASP A 25 -17.71 -25.31 18.56
C ASP A 25 -16.21 -25.51 18.40
N SER A 26 -15.53 -25.49 19.54
CA SER A 26 -14.10 -25.58 19.70
C SER A 26 -13.76 -27.03 19.99
N SER A 27 -12.96 -27.69 19.14
CA SER A 27 -11.94 -28.69 19.52
C SER A 27 -11.61 -29.60 18.34
N GLU A 28 -10.45 -29.40 17.72
CA GLU A 28 -9.61 -30.48 17.18
C GLU A 28 -8.22 -29.90 16.87
N GLN A 29 -7.40 -29.83 17.91
CA GLN A 29 -5.95 -29.75 17.75
C GLN A 29 -5.49 -31.08 17.16
N LYS A 30 -5.38 -31.16 15.83
CA LYS A 30 -4.54 -32.18 15.21
C LYS A 30 -3.10 -31.72 15.33
N SER A 31 -2.44 -32.21 16.39
CA SER A 31 -0.99 -32.27 16.50
C SER A 31 -0.45 -32.94 15.23
N VAL A 32 0.16 -32.17 14.35
CA VAL A 32 1.02 -32.72 13.31
C VAL A 32 2.25 -33.22 14.05
N THR A 33 2.22 -34.49 14.42
CA THR A 33 3.38 -35.23 14.90
C THR A 33 4.46 -35.11 13.83
N VAL A 34 5.52 -34.35 14.14
CA VAL A 34 6.78 -34.42 13.43
C VAL A 34 7.25 -35.86 13.57
N ARG A 35 6.94 -36.69 12.56
CA ARG A 35 7.54 -38.01 12.44
C ARG A 35 9.00 -37.76 12.11
N SER A 36 9.84 -37.97 13.11
CA SER A 36 11.27 -38.20 12.93
C SER A 36 11.43 -39.49 12.13
N THR A 37 11.33 -39.40 10.80
CA THR A 37 11.84 -40.44 9.92
C THR A 37 13.32 -40.15 9.75
N ASN A 38 14.14 -40.79 10.59
CA ASN A 38 15.54 -41.03 10.28
C ASN A 38 15.54 -42.01 9.09
N ASP A 39 15.48 -41.46 7.88
CA ASP A 39 15.66 -42.21 6.64
C ASP A 39 17.11 -42.04 6.19
N PRO A 40 17.95 -43.10 6.24
CA PRO A 40 19.35 -43.00 5.86
C PRO A 40 19.46 -43.04 4.33
N GLY A 41 19.23 -41.90 3.67
CA GLY A 41 19.35 -41.86 2.21
C GLY A 41 18.96 -40.57 1.50
N THR A 42 18.53 -39.51 2.19
CA THR A 42 18.28 -38.23 1.54
C THR A 42 19.58 -37.43 1.50
N PRO A 43 20.15 -37.09 0.33
CA PRO A 43 21.30 -36.19 0.29
C PRO A 43 20.83 -34.84 0.82
N ASP A 44 21.53 -34.34 1.84
CA ASP A 44 21.34 -33.00 2.40
C ASP A 44 21.29 -31.99 1.26
N ILE A 45 20.10 -31.45 0.95
CA ILE A 45 19.99 -30.31 0.04
C ILE A 45 20.68 -29.16 0.78
N PRO A 46 21.77 -28.56 0.25
CA PRO A 46 22.39 -27.42 0.89
C PRO A 46 21.38 -26.28 0.85
N THR A 47 20.80 -25.91 2.00
CA THR A 47 19.79 -24.83 2.13
C THR A 47 20.38 -23.43 1.87
N SER A 48 21.56 -23.33 1.26
CA SER A 48 22.14 -22.07 0.82
C SER A 48 22.79 -22.31 -0.54
N CYS A 49 22.08 -21.96 -1.62
CA CYS A 49 22.71 -21.87 -2.93
C CYS A 49 23.78 -20.78 -2.86
N PRO A 50 25.08 -21.09 -3.05
CA PRO A 50 26.16 -20.12 -2.91
C PRO A 50 26.05 -18.97 -3.92
N PHE A 51 25.32 -19.18 -5.02
CA PHE A 51 25.12 -18.20 -6.09
C PHE A 51 24.17 -17.04 -5.76
N HIS A 52 23.46 -17.06 -4.62
CA HIS A 52 22.52 -16.01 -4.23
C HIS A 52 22.98 -15.20 -3.01
N ASN A 53 24.21 -15.42 -2.55
CA ASN A 53 24.79 -14.69 -1.42
C ASN A 53 25.95 -13.82 -1.91
N PHE A 54 26.12 -12.67 -1.27
CA PHE A 54 27.23 -11.75 -1.54
C PHE A 54 28.20 -11.78 -0.36
N SER A 55 29.49 -11.83 -0.65
CA SER A 55 30.55 -11.59 0.34
C SER A 55 30.56 -10.13 0.79
N VAL A 56 31.21 -9.86 1.93
CA VAL A 56 31.31 -8.49 2.46
C VAL A 56 32.03 -7.55 1.48
N LEU A 57 33.03 -8.06 0.75
CA LEU A 57 33.77 -7.29 -0.26
C LEU A 57 32.88 -6.96 -1.47
N GLU A 58 32.14 -7.94 -1.99
CA GLU A 58 31.20 -7.71 -3.10
C GLU A 58 30.09 -6.73 -2.72
N VAL A 59 29.58 -6.79 -1.48
CA VAL A 59 28.59 -5.81 -0.98
C VAL A 59 29.17 -4.40 -0.95
N ALA A 60 30.42 -4.23 -0.52
CA ALA A 60 31.07 -2.92 -0.49
C ALA A 60 31.27 -2.35 -1.91
N GLU A 61 31.72 -3.18 -2.85
CA GLU A 61 31.89 -2.81 -4.25
C GLU A 61 30.56 -2.45 -4.93
N LEU A 62 29.52 -3.27 -4.70
CA LEU A 62 28.18 -3.02 -5.22
C LEU A 62 27.61 -1.69 -4.72
N ARG A 63 27.77 -1.40 -3.42
CA ARG A 63 27.32 -0.12 -2.83
C ARG A 63 28.06 1.06 -3.46
N GLY A 64 29.39 0.98 -3.55
CA GLY A 64 30.20 2.04 -4.15
C GLY A 64 29.80 2.31 -5.61
N SER A 65 29.64 1.25 -6.40
CA SER A 65 29.26 1.35 -7.81
C SER A 65 27.83 1.90 -7.99
N LEU A 66 26.87 1.41 -7.19
CA LEU A 66 25.48 1.87 -7.27
C LEU A 66 25.33 3.32 -6.84
N LEU A 67 26.00 3.73 -5.76
CA LEU A 67 25.98 5.12 -5.28
C LEU A 67 26.66 6.05 -6.27
N GLY A 68 27.83 5.69 -6.80
CA GLY A 68 28.53 6.47 -7.82
C GLY A 68 27.70 6.66 -9.09
N TRP A 69 27.01 5.61 -9.55
CA TRP A 69 26.06 5.74 -10.66
C TRP A 69 24.87 6.65 -10.30
N TYR A 70 24.28 6.47 -9.11
CA TYR A 70 23.11 7.23 -8.67
C TYR A 70 23.41 8.73 -8.57
N ASP A 71 24.56 9.11 -8.03
CA ASP A 71 24.95 10.51 -7.90
C ASP A 71 25.02 11.23 -9.26
N GLN A 72 25.46 10.51 -10.30
CA GLN A 72 25.59 11.02 -11.66
C GLN A 72 24.28 10.96 -12.49
N HIS A 73 23.44 9.94 -12.27
CA HIS A 73 22.32 9.61 -13.16
C HIS A 73 20.92 9.73 -12.53
N GLN A 74 20.82 10.14 -11.27
CA GLN A 74 19.53 10.29 -10.61
C GLN A 74 18.61 11.30 -11.33
N ARG A 75 17.32 10.94 -11.41
CA ARG A 75 16.29 11.86 -11.90
C ARG A 75 15.99 12.95 -10.88
N GLN A 76 15.75 14.16 -11.37
CA GLN A 76 15.24 15.29 -10.61
C GLN A 76 13.76 15.04 -10.27
N LEU A 77 13.44 14.99 -8.98
CA LEU A 77 12.10 14.71 -8.48
C LEU A 77 11.80 15.65 -7.31
N PRO A 78 10.67 16.37 -7.29
CA PRO A 78 10.43 17.43 -6.29
C PRO A 78 10.55 16.97 -4.84
N TRP A 79 10.13 15.75 -4.53
CA TRP A 79 10.25 15.18 -3.18
C TRP A 79 11.68 14.84 -2.79
N ARG A 80 12.57 14.55 -3.74
CA ARG A 80 14.01 14.34 -3.47
C ARG A 80 14.70 15.66 -3.15
N ASP A 81 14.30 16.74 -3.83
CA ASP A 81 14.90 18.05 -3.61
C ASP A 81 14.57 18.57 -2.21
N ILE A 82 13.30 18.42 -1.78
CA ILE A 82 12.87 18.77 -0.41
C ILE A 82 13.57 17.88 0.62
N ALA A 83 13.69 16.57 0.37
CA ALA A 83 14.34 15.65 1.31
C ALA A 83 15.84 15.94 1.51
N LYS A 84 16.51 16.48 0.48
CA LYS A 84 17.94 16.86 0.54
C LYS A 84 18.19 18.28 1.03
N ALA A 85 17.23 19.18 0.88
CA ALA A 85 17.38 20.57 1.28
C ALA A 85 17.67 20.70 2.78
N ASP A 86 18.42 21.73 3.17
CA ASP A 86 18.56 22.11 4.57
C ASP A 86 17.22 22.68 5.08
N GLY A 87 16.80 22.28 6.29
CA GLY A 87 15.49 22.63 6.81
C GLY A 87 14.98 21.70 7.91
N ASP A 88 13.74 21.92 8.32
CA ASP A 88 13.07 21.17 9.38
C ASP A 88 12.96 19.66 9.05
N PRO A 89 13.52 18.76 9.89
CA PRO A 89 13.37 17.32 9.72
C PRO A 89 11.92 16.83 9.63
N ASN A 90 10.98 17.46 10.35
CA ASN A 90 9.57 17.06 10.34
C ASN A 90 8.95 17.34 8.97
N GLN A 91 9.25 18.50 8.38
CA GLN A 91 8.80 18.84 7.04
C GLN A 91 9.39 17.89 5.99
N LYS A 92 10.66 17.50 6.11
CA LYS A 92 11.29 16.50 5.22
C LYS A 92 10.62 15.14 5.32
N ALA A 93 10.37 14.67 6.55
CA ALA A 93 9.70 13.40 6.79
C ALA A 93 8.29 13.40 6.19
N TYR A 94 7.53 14.49 6.37
CA TYR A 94 6.22 14.68 5.77
C TYR A 94 6.27 14.66 4.24
N ALA A 95 7.20 15.41 3.65
CA ALA A 95 7.40 15.49 2.20
C ALA A 95 7.71 14.12 1.58
N VAL A 96 8.58 13.33 2.23
CA VAL A 96 8.90 11.94 1.81
C VAL A 96 7.67 11.05 1.96
N TRP A 97 7.01 11.08 3.12
CA TRP A 97 5.83 10.25 3.39
C TRP A 97 4.71 10.46 2.37
N VAL A 98 4.36 11.71 2.07
CA VAL A 98 3.36 12.03 1.05
C VAL A 98 3.75 11.46 -0.31
N SER A 99 5.01 11.62 -0.72
CA SER A 99 5.49 11.13 -2.01
C SER A 99 5.40 9.61 -2.12
N GLU A 100 5.77 8.88 -1.07
CA GLU A 100 5.72 7.42 -1.03
C GLU A 100 4.28 6.92 -1.12
N ILE A 101 3.35 7.51 -0.36
CA ILE A 101 1.93 7.12 -0.43
C ILE A 101 1.35 7.40 -1.82
N MET A 102 1.70 8.50 -2.47
CA MET A 102 1.24 8.80 -3.84
C MET A 102 1.82 7.84 -4.87
N LEU A 103 3.09 7.46 -4.77
CA LEU A 103 3.80 6.61 -5.73
C LEU A 103 3.36 5.14 -5.71
N GLN A 104 2.66 4.70 -4.65
CA GLN A 104 2.06 3.37 -4.63
C GLN A 104 1.10 3.19 -5.82
N GLN A 105 1.36 2.16 -6.64
CA GLN A 105 0.52 1.77 -7.77
C GLN A 105 0.22 2.92 -8.76
N THR A 106 1.06 3.97 -8.79
CA THR A 106 0.87 5.17 -9.61
C THR A 106 2.16 5.51 -10.36
N ARG A 107 2.07 6.07 -11.56
CA ARG A 107 3.25 6.45 -12.36
C ARG A 107 3.88 7.74 -11.84
N VAL A 108 5.21 7.78 -11.80
CA VAL A 108 6.01 8.95 -11.37
C VAL A 108 5.58 10.23 -12.08
N THR A 109 5.42 10.20 -13.41
CA THR A 109 5.06 11.37 -14.22
C THR A 109 3.72 11.99 -13.80
N THR A 110 2.75 11.16 -13.42
CA THR A 110 1.45 11.62 -12.91
C THR A 110 1.61 12.24 -11.53
N VAL A 111 2.38 11.60 -10.63
CA VAL A 111 2.51 12.02 -9.23
C VAL A 111 3.16 13.40 -9.11
N ILE A 112 4.09 13.78 -9.99
CA ILE A 112 4.81 15.07 -9.92
C ILE A 112 3.85 16.25 -9.77
N GLU A 113 2.81 16.34 -10.60
CA GLU A 113 1.87 17.48 -10.58
C GLU A 113 0.87 17.41 -9.42
N TYR A 114 0.55 16.22 -8.93
CA TYR A 114 -0.27 16.06 -7.72
C TYR A 114 0.52 16.45 -6.47
N TYR A 115 1.76 16.00 -6.38
CA TYR A 115 2.65 16.28 -5.27
C TYR A 115 2.90 17.78 -5.13
N LYS A 116 3.23 18.48 -6.23
CA LYS A 116 3.43 19.94 -6.20
C LYS A 116 2.19 20.69 -5.68
N ARG A 117 0.99 20.33 -6.17
CA ARG A 117 -0.27 20.95 -5.72
C ARG A 117 -0.56 20.64 -4.26
N TRP A 118 -0.30 19.41 -3.82
CA TRP A 118 -0.47 18.98 -2.45
C TRP A 118 0.45 19.76 -1.51
N MET A 119 1.76 19.73 -1.75
CA MET A 119 2.76 20.43 -0.91
C MET A 119 2.59 21.95 -0.92
N LYS A 120 2.02 22.52 -1.98
CA LYS A 120 1.64 23.94 -2.02
C LYS A 120 0.46 24.24 -1.09
N LYS A 121 -0.51 23.34 -0.98
CA LYS A 121 -1.72 23.55 -0.15
C LYS A 121 -1.47 23.20 1.32
N TRP A 122 -0.77 22.10 1.57
CA TRP A 122 -0.41 21.62 2.90
C TRP A 122 1.09 21.38 2.95
N PRO A 123 1.90 22.42 3.26
CA PRO A 123 3.35 22.30 3.31
C PRO A 123 3.85 21.54 4.53
N THR A 124 3.03 21.44 5.59
CA THR A 124 3.34 20.74 6.84
C THR A 124 2.30 19.66 7.17
N VAL A 125 2.66 18.74 8.08
CA VAL A 125 1.74 17.69 8.53
C VAL A 125 0.57 18.30 9.33
N GLU A 126 0.82 19.37 10.07
CA GLU A 126 -0.19 20.07 10.85
C GLU A 126 -1.22 20.77 9.96
N ASP A 127 -0.78 21.31 8.81
CA ASP A 127 -1.69 21.89 7.83
C ASP A 127 -2.61 20.83 7.22
N LEU A 128 -2.07 19.64 6.95
CA LEU A 128 -2.87 18.50 6.49
C LEU A 128 -3.86 18.05 7.59
N ALA A 129 -3.42 17.96 8.84
CA ALA A 129 -4.25 17.50 9.96
C ALA A 129 -5.49 18.39 10.19
N ARG A 130 -5.33 19.70 9.97
CA ARG A 130 -6.39 20.71 10.08
C ARG A 130 -7.35 20.72 8.89
N ALA A 131 -6.99 20.08 7.77
CA ALA A 131 -7.83 20.03 6.59
C ALA A 131 -9.14 19.27 6.84
N SER A 132 -10.16 19.57 6.04
CA SER A 132 -11.33 18.70 5.94
C SER A 132 -11.01 17.48 5.05
N ILE A 133 -11.68 16.36 5.32
CA ILE A 133 -11.48 15.17 4.49
C ILE A 133 -11.98 15.39 3.06
N GLU A 134 -13.02 16.21 2.88
CA GLU A 134 -13.58 16.59 1.59
C GLU A 134 -12.52 17.30 0.72
N GLU A 135 -11.79 18.26 1.30
CA GLU A 135 -10.72 18.95 0.60
C GLU A 135 -9.57 18.02 0.23
N VAL A 136 -9.18 17.12 1.13
CA VAL A 136 -8.14 16.11 0.87
C VAL A 136 -8.54 15.24 -0.32
N LEU A 137 -9.77 14.75 -0.35
CA LEU A 137 -10.26 13.92 -1.45
C LEU A 137 -10.37 14.70 -2.77
N GLN A 138 -10.71 15.99 -2.70
CA GLN A 138 -10.75 16.86 -3.87
C GLN A 138 -9.36 17.05 -4.49
N VAL A 139 -8.33 17.29 -3.68
CA VAL A 139 -6.94 17.41 -4.18
C VAL A 139 -6.39 16.07 -4.67
N TRP A 140 -6.82 14.96 -4.07
CA TRP A 140 -6.47 13.60 -4.49
C TRP A 140 -7.19 13.12 -5.75
N ALA A 141 -8.24 13.82 -6.19
CA ALA A 141 -9.11 13.37 -7.27
C ALA A 141 -8.32 13.06 -8.56
N GLY A 142 -8.47 11.83 -9.05
CA GLY A 142 -7.78 11.33 -10.26
C GLY A 142 -6.54 10.47 -9.99
N LEU A 143 -5.99 10.43 -8.77
CA LEU A 143 -4.91 9.47 -8.40
C LEU A 143 -5.43 8.04 -8.14
N GLY A 144 -6.75 7.88 -7.99
CA GLY A 144 -7.36 6.61 -7.62
C GLY A 144 -7.07 6.18 -6.18
N TYR A 145 -7.64 5.04 -5.77
CA TYR A 145 -7.43 4.43 -4.45
C TYR A 145 -7.55 5.43 -3.29
N TYR A 146 -8.70 6.12 -3.21
CA TYR A 146 -8.98 7.19 -2.22
C TYR A 146 -8.78 6.79 -0.76
N GLN A 147 -8.76 5.49 -0.45
CA GLN A 147 -8.43 5.02 0.90
C GLN A 147 -7.01 5.43 1.34
N ARG A 148 -6.06 5.58 0.39
CA ARG A 148 -4.71 6.10 0.68
C ARG A 148 -4.78 7.53 1.22
N ALA A 149 -5.56 8.39 0.57
CA ALA A 149 -5.76 9.78 1.00
C ALA A 149 -6.41 9.86 2.38
N ARG A 150 -7.43 9.02 2.64
CA ARG A 150 -8.09 8.95 3.95
C ARG A 150 -7.12 8.54 5.06
N ARG A 151 -6.34 7.48 4.84
CA ARG A 151 -5.34 7.00 5.82
C ARG A 151 -4.20 7.99 6.03
N LEU A 152 -3.76 8.65 4.97
CA LEU A 152 -2.75 9.71 5.02
C LEU A 152 -3.24 10.87 5.91
N HIS A 153 -4.49 11.30 5.73
CA HIS A 153 -5.09 12.36 6.55
C HIS A 153 -5.36 11.91 7.98
N GLU A 154 -5.84 10.69 8.19
CA GLU A 154 -6.04 10.11 9.52
C GLU A 154 -4.73 10.03 10.31
N GLY A 155 -3.64 9.59 9.68
CA GLY A 155 -2.32 9.53 10.34
C GLY A 155 -1.65 10.88 10.57
N ALA A 156 -2.16 11.96 9.95
CA ALA A 156 -1.68 13.31 10.21
C ALA A 156 -2.35 13.95 11.44
N ARG A 157 -3.53 13.45 11.85
CA ARG A 157 -4.29 13.91 13.01
C ARG A 157 -3.86 13.21 14.29
#